data_AF-A0A971HGR8-F1
#
_entry.id   AF-A0A971HGR8-F1
#
_cell.length_a   1.000
_cell.length_b   1.000
_cell.length_c   1.000
_cell.angle_alpha   90.00
_cell.angle_beta   90.00
_cell.angle_gamma   90.00
#
_symmetry.space_group_name_H-M   'P 1'
#
loop_
_entity.id
_entity.type
_entity.pdbx_description
1 polymer ?
#
loop_
_entity_poly.entity_id
_entity_poly.type
_entity_poly.pdbx_seq_one_letter_code
_entity_poly.pdbx_strand_id
1 'polypeptide(L)'
;MKSFHFKLDRVRNYKTQVLDKEKKVLGALQRKRTEIIIKINETENFKAETAAKAQKKQAKGISMVEMNSYSYLIENARQQIKLLYEQLKKAEEEIEVQRKVVVAIYQEKTGMDKLEEKLYEEYLLLEAKEQENEVMQVISNKLADKTQGGDDTAKLA
;
A
#
# COMPACT_ATOMS: atom_id res chain seq x y z
N MET A 1 18.29 -6.63 -32.25
CA MET A 1 17.02 -6.07 -31.73
C MET A 1 17.31 -5.15 -30.56
N LYS A 2 16.58 -4.04 -30.44
CA LYS A 2 16.74 -3.10 -29.32
C LYS A 2 15.91 -3.61 -28.14
N SER A 3 16.50 -3.75 -26.96
CA SER A 3 15.77 -4.14 -25.76
C SER A 3 14.68 -3.12 -25.42
N PHE A 4 13.48 -3.60 -25.09
CA PHE A 4 12.39 -2.75 -24.58
C PHE A 4 12.82 -2.03 -23.30
N HIS A 5 12.54 -0.73 -23.22
CA HIS A 5 12.79 0.07 -22.02
C HIS A 5 11.61 1.00 -21.76
N PHE A 6 10.98 0.84 -20.60
CA PHE A 6 9.88 1.70 -20.19
C PHE A 6 10.40 3.06 -19.73
N LYS A 7 10.06 4.11 -20.49
CA LYS A 7 10.56 5.48 -20.26
C LYS A 7 10.22 6.04 -18.86
N LEU A 8 9.16 5.55 -18.22
CA LEU A 8 8.73 6.00 -16.90
C LEU A 8 9.14 5.05 -15.76
N ASP A 9 10.03 4.09 -16.02
CA ASP A 9 10.46 3.10 -15.04
C ASP A 9 11.06 3.75 -13.77
N ARG A 10 11.88 4.79 -13.94
CA ARG A 10 12.44 5.54 -12.81
C ARG A 10 11.36 6.16 -11.91
N VAL A 11 10.31 6.72 -12.52
CA VAL A 11 9.20 7.34 -11.78
C VAL A 11 8.40 6.26 -11.04
N ARG A 12 8.15 5.12 -11.69
CA ARG A 12 7.50 3.97 -11.06
C ARG A 12 8.28 3.46 -9.86
N ASN A 13 9.60 3.27 -10.01
CA ASN A 13 10.46 2.80 -8.93
C ASN A 13 10.46 3.77 -7.74
N TYR A 14 10.50 5.07 -8.03
CA TYR A 14 10.32 6.09 -7.01
C TYR A 14 8.96 5.97 -6.31
N LYS A 15 7.85 5.82 -7.05
CA LYS A 15 6.51 5.63 -6.47
C LYS A 15 6.42 4.38 -5.59
N THR A 16 7.09 3.28 -5.96
CA THR A 16 7.19 2.08 -5.11
C THR A 16 7.89 2.40 -3.77
N GLN A 17 9.02 3.10 -3.80
CA GLN A 17 9.73 3.49 -2.58
C GLN A 17 8.90 4.42 -1.70
N VAL A 18 8.20 5.39 -2.31
CA VAL A 18 7.30 6.29 -1.59
C VAL A 18 6.15 5.48 -0.96
N LEU A 19 5.52 4.57 -1.72
CA LEU A 19 4.45 3.70 -1.20
C LEU A 19 4.91 2.90 0.03
N ASP A 20 6.10 2.32 -0.01
CA ASP A 20 6.65 1.56 1.11
C ASP A 20 6.91 2.44 2.34
N LYS A 21 7.39 3.67 2.12
CA LYS A 21 7.54 4.66 3.18
C LYS A 21 6.19 5.01 3.81
N GLU A 22 5.18 5.32 2.99
CA GLU A 22 3.86 5.71 3.50
C GLU A 22 3.14 4.56 4.23
N LYS A 23 3.36 3.31 3.80
CA LYS A 23 2.90 2.11 4.54
C LYS A 23 3.57 1.99 5.91
N LYS A 24 4.87 2.28 6.02
CA LYS A 24 5.58 2.28 7.32
C LYS A 24 5.01 3.34 8.27
N VAL A 25 4.71 4.54 7.76
CA VAL A 25 4.05 5.60 8.53
C VAL A 25 2.68 5.14 9.00
N LEU A 26 1.85 4.58 8.11
CA LEU A 26 0.54 4.03 8.46
C LEU A 26 0.64 2.96 9.56
N GLY A 27 1.60 2.03 9.44
CA GLY A 27 1.84 1.01 10.45
C GLY A 27 2.26 1.59 11.82
N ALA A 28 3.04 2.68 11.84
CA ALA A 28 3.40 3.36 13.07
C ALA A 28 2.18 4.02 13.74
N LEU A 29 1.31 4.68 12.96
CA LEU A 29 0.06 5.26 13.47
C LEU A 29 -0.88 4.19 14.03
N GLN A 30 -1.01 3.05 13.35
CA GLN A 30 -1.80 1.92 13.84
C GLN A 30 -1.28 1.36 15.16
N ARG A 31 0.04 1.25 15.34
CA ARG A 31 0.64 0.84 16.62
C ARG A 31 0.29 1.83 17.74
N LYS A 32 0.44 3.14 17.47
CA LYS A 32 0.07 4.19 18.44
C LYS A 32 -1.40 4.11 18.84
N ARG A 33 -2.33 3.87 17.89
CA ARG A 33 -3.75 3.63 18.19
C ARG A 33 -3.93 2.41 19.11
N THR A 34 -3.28 1.31 18.80
CA THR A 34 -3.35 0.09 19.62
C THR A 34 -2.85 0.33 21.04
N GLU A 35 -1.75 1.06 21.21
CA GLU A 35 -1.24 1.44 22.55
C GLU A 35 -2.25 2.29 23.34
N ILE A 36 -2.97 3.21 22.67
CA ILE A 36 -4.02 4.00 23.31
C ILE A 36 -5.18 3.09 23.77
N ILE A 37 -5.61 2.14 22.92
CA ILE A 37 -6.68 1.19 23.26
C ILE A 37 -6.28 0.32 24.46
N ILE A 38 -5.04 -0.16 24.50
CA ILE A 38 -4.52 -0.93 25.64
C ILE A 38 -4.60 -0.09 26.92
N LYS A 39 -4.12 1.16 26.89
CA LYS A 39 -4.19 2.08 28.05
C LYS A 39 -5.63 2.37 28.50
N ILE A 40 -6.58 2.50 27.58
CA ILE A 40 -8.00 2.66 27.92
C ILE A 40 -8.47 1.44 28.71
N ASN A 41 -8.21 0.23 28.20
CA ASN A 41 -8.64 -1.01 28.85
C ASN A 41 -7.99 -1.17 30.24
N GLU A 42 -6.69 -0.88 30.37
CA GLU A 42 -5.98 -0.92 31.65
C GLU A 42 -6.59 0.07 32.66
N THR A 43 -6.90 1.30 32.22
CA THR A 43 -7.49 2.34 33.08
C THR A 43 -8.93 2.00 33.46
N GLU A 44 -9.70 1.41 32.54
CA GLU A 44 -11.06 0.92 32.82
C GLU A 44 -11.06 -0.22 33.84
N ASN A 45 -10.14 -1.19 33.70
CA ASN A 45 -9.94 -2.27 34.66
C ASN A 45 -9.54 -1.72 36.03
N PHE A 46 -8.57 -0.80 36.08
CA PHE A 46 -8.18 -0.12 37.32
C PHE A 46 -9.36 0.57 38.00
N LYS A 47 -10.17 1.31 37.24
CA LYS A 47 -11.38 1.97 37.75
C LYS A 47 -12.38 0.96 38.32
N ALA A 48 -12.65 -0.13 37.60
CA ALA A 48 -13.59 -1.17 38.02
C ALA A 48 -13.12 -1.89 39.30
N GLU A 49 -11.83 -2.25 39.36
CA GLU A 49 -11.24 -2.86 40.56
C GLU A 49 -11.28 -1.91 41.76
N THR A 50 -10.99 -0.63 41.54
CA THR A 50 -11.02 0.40 42.59
C THR A 50 -12.44 0.58 43.13
N ALA A 51 -13.45 0.62 42.25
CA ALA A 51 -14.85 0.67 42.64
C ALA A 51 -15.27 -0.57 43.44
N ALA A 52 -14.88 -1.77 43.00
CA ALA A 52 -15.16 -3.01 43.72
C ALA A 52 -14.50 -3.06 45.10
N LYS A 53 -13.26 -2.57 45.22
CA LYS A 53 -12.54 -2.44 46.51
C LYS A 53 -13.25 -1.46 47.43
N ALA A 54 -13.69 -0.31 46.90
CA ALA A 54 -14.43 0.70 47.64
C ALA A 54 -15.75 0.13 48.19
N GLN A 55 -16.54 -0.55 47.36
CA GLN A 55 -17.80 -1.18 47.76
C GLN A 55 -17.60 -2.24 48.86
N LYS A 56 -16.60 -3.10 48.72
CA LYS A 56 -16.26 -4.12 49.74
C LYS A 56 -15.86 -3.50 51.06
N LYS A 57 -15.11 -2.39 51.06
CA LYS A 57 -14.73 -1.68 52.28
C LYS A 57 -15.92 -0.92 52.89
N GLN A 58 -16.76 -0.31 52.07
CA GLN A 58 -17.96 0.40 52.53
C GLN A 58 -18.89 -0.54 53.30
N ALA A 59 -19.07 -1.78 52.83
CA ALA A 59 -19.84 -2.81 53.52
C ALA A 59 -19.28 -3.21 54.91
N LYS A 60 -17.99 -2.94 55.18
CA LYS A 60 -17.32 -3.26 56.46
C LYS A 60 -17.23 -2.06 57.41
N GLY A 61 -17.76 -0.89 57.01
CA GLY A 61 -17.54 0.37 57.71
C GLY A 61 -16.18 0.97 57.34
N ILE A 62 -16.19 1.97 56.47
CA ILE A 62 -15.00 2.69 56.01
C ILE A 62 -14.99 4.11 56.56
N SER A 63 -13.81 4.67 56.80
CA SER A 63 -13.70 6.09 57.17
C SER A 63 -14.07 7.01 56.01
N MET A 64 -14.55 8.21 56.33
CA MET A 64 -14.87 9.25 55.32
C MET A 64 -13.64 9.63 54.48
N VAL A 65 -12.45 9.64 55.08
CA VAL A 65 -11.18 9.96 54.41
C VAL A 65 -10.84 8.92 53.35
N GLU A 66 -10.95 7.62 53.69
CA GLU A 66 -10.72 6.56 52.72
C GLU A 66 -11.79 6.54 51.62
N MET A 67 -13.05 6.80 51.96
CA MET A 67 -14.13 6.91 50.96
C MET A 67 -13.85 8.02 49.95
N ASN A 68 -13.45 9.20 50.42
CA ASN A 68 -13.05 10.32 49.57
C ASN A 68 -11.84 9.97 48.68
N SER A 69 -10.87 9.20 49.20
CA SER A 69 -9.71 8.74 48.43
C SER A 69 -10.14 7.83 47.27
N TYR A 70 -11.02 6.85 47.52
CA TYR A 70 -11.56 6.00 46.45
C TYR A 70 -12.34 6.80 45.40
N SER A 71 -13.19 7.73 45.84
CA SER A 71 -13.93 8.61 44.93
C SER A 71 -12.97 9.43 44.06
N TYR A 72 -11.91 10.00 44.64
CA TYR A 72 -10.90 10.74 43.90
C TYR A 72 -10.21 9.88 42.83
N LEU A 73 -9.77 8.66 43.19
CA LEU A 73 -9.12 7.74 42.24
C LEU A 73 -10.06 7.35 41.08
N ILE A 74 -11.33 7.10 41.38
CA ILE A 74 -12.33 6.74 40.36
C ILE A 74 -12.59 7.92 39.42
N GLU A 75 -12.75 9.14 39.95
CA GLU A 75 -12.95 10.34 39.13
C GLU A 75 -11.72 10.67 38.29
N ASN A 76 -10.52 10.53 38.84
CA ASN A 76 -9.29 10.71 38.10
C ASN A 76 -9.19 9.71 36.93
N ALA A 77 -9.48 8.43 37.18
CA ALA A 77 -9.53 7.41 36.13
C ALA A 77 -10.60 7.73 35.07
N ARG A 78 -11.78 8.22 35.45
CA ARG A 78 -12.82 8.67 34.50
C ARG A 78 -12.33 9.80 33.59
N GLN A 79 -11.68 10.80 34.16
CA GLN A 79 -11.11 11.91 33.39
C GLN A 79 -10.01 11.43 32.43
N GLN A 80 -9.13 10.54 32.90
CA GLN A 80 -8.07 9.97 32.08
C GLN A 80 -8.63 9.15 30.91
N ILE A 81 -9.64 8.30 31.16
CA ILE A 81 -10.33 7.54 30.11
C ILE A 81 -10.94 8.48 29.07
N LYS A 82 -11.60 9.56 29.49
CA LYS A 82 -12.17 10.56 28.57
C LYS A 82 -11.09 11.16 27.67
N LEU A 83 -9.97 11.59 28.24
CA LEU A 83 -8.84 12.15 27.48
C LEU A 83 -8.24 11.12 26.51
N LEU A 84 -8.12 9.85 26.92
CA LEU A 84 -7.62 8.78 26.07
C LEU A 84 -8.56 8.50 24.89
N TYR A 85 -9.89 8.55 25.07
CA TYR A 85 -10.83 8.44 23.95
C TYR A 85 -10.73 9.62 22.98
N GLU A 86 -10.50 10.85 23.47
CA GLU A 86 -10.24 12.00 22.60
C GLU A 86 -8.94 11.84 21.79
N GLN A 87 -7.89 11.29 22.41
CA GLN A 87 -6.64 10.94 21.72
C GLN A 87 -6.84 9.81 20.71
N LEU A 88 -7.65 8.81 21.05
CA LEU A 88 -7.97 7.69 20.15
C LEU A 88 -8.65 8.20 18.89
N LYS A 89 -9.66 9.07 19.04
CA LYS A 89 -10.37 9.68 17.91
C LYS A 89 -9.41 10.41 16.96
N LYS A 90 -8.51 11.23 17.51
CA LYS A 90 -7.48 11.93 16.71
C LYS A 90 -6.56 10.96 15.99
N ALA A 91 -6.12 9.89 16.67
CA ALA A 91 -5.28 8.87 16.05
C ALA A 91 -6.00 8.12 14.91
N GLU A 92 -7.29 7.87 15.05
CA GLU A 92 -8.12 7.28 13.99
C GLU A 92 -8.28 8.20 12.79
N GLU A 93 -8.50 9.50 13.01
CA GLU A 93 -8.53 10.52 11.96
C GLU A 93 -7.19 10.59 11.20
N GLU A 94 -6.06 10.60 11.92
CA GLU A 94 -4.71 10.55 11.34
C GLU A 94 -4.49 9.29 10.48
N ILE A 95 -4.92 8.13 10.96
CA ILE A 95 -4.84 6.86 10.23
C ILE A 95 -5.66 6.93 8.93
N GLU A 96 -6.87 7.47 8.96
CA GLU A 96 -7.72 7.56 7.79
C GLU A 96 -7.16 8.51 6.73
N VAL A 97 -6.60 9.64 7.14
CA VAL A 97 -5.87 10.54 6.23
C VAL A 97 -4.69 9.80 5.59
N GLN A 98 -3.86 9.13 6.39
CA GLN A 98 -2.70 8.41 5.88
C GLN A 98 -3.09 7.24 4.96
N ARG A 99 -4.18 6.53 5.28
CA ARG A 99 -4.71 5.45 4.44
C ARG A 99 -5.10 5.95 3.05
N LYS A 100 -5.73 7.13 2.95
CA LYS A 100 -6.07 7.75 1.66
C LYS A 100 -4.82 8.06 0.84
N VAL A 101 -3.75 8.55 1.48
CA VAL A 101 -2.46 8.80 0.83
C VAL A 101 -1.86 7.50 0.27
N VAL A 102 -1.82 6.43 1.07
CA VAL A 102 -1.30 5.12 0.62
C VAL A 102 -2.11 4.60 -0.57
N VAL A 103 -3.43 4.70 -0.52
CA VAL A 103 -4.31 4.23 -1.61
C VAL A 103 -4.09 5.04 -2.89
N ALA A 104 -3.97 6.36 -2.80
CA ALA A 104 -3.74 7.21 -3.97
C ALA A 104 -2.41 6.85 -4.66
N ILE A 105 -1.32 6.73 -3.89
CA ILE A 105 -0.01 6.34 -4.43
C ILE A 105 -0.04 4.93 -5.01
N TYR A 106 -0.76 4.01 -4.37
CA TYR A 106 -0.95 2.65 -4.88
C TYR A 106 -1.65 2.65 -6.24
N GLN A 107 -2.74 3.42 -6.38
CA GLN A 107 -3.48 3.55 -7.64
C GLN A 107 -2.60 4.13 -8.76
N GLU A 108 -1.81 5.17 -8.46
CA GLU A 108 -0.86 5.74 -9.41
C GLU A 108 0.19 4.71 -9.85
N LYS A 109 0.78 3.96 -8.91
CA LYS A 109 1.74 2.89 -9.24
C LYS A 109 1.09 1.84 -10.14
N THR A 110 -0.09 1.34 -9.76
CA THR A 110 -0.80 0.33 -10.57
C THR A 110 -1.17 0.86 -11.95
N GLY A 111 -1.49 2.14 -12.08
CA GLY A 111 -1.69 2.79 -13.38
C GLY A 111 -0.43 2.74 -14.25
N MET A 112 0.75 2.99 -13.66
CA MET A 112 2.03 2.88 -14.36
C MET A 112 2.38 1.44 -14.74
N ASP A 113 2.11 0.47 -13.87
CA ASP A 113 2.32 -0.96 -14.17
C ASP A 113 1.51 -1.38 -15.40
N LYS A 114 0.23 -0.99 -15.46
CA LYS A 114 -0.64 -1.28 -16.62
C LYS A 114 -0.19 -0.57 -17.90
N LEU A 115 0.38 0.63 -17.77
CA LEU A 115 0.89 1.37 -18.92
C LEU A 115 2.13 0.70 -19.51
N GLU A 116 3.03 0.21 -18.66
CA GLU A 116 4.19 -0.57 -19.09
C GLU A 116 3.77 -1.85 -19.81
N GLU A 117 2.82 -2.60 -19.23
CA GLU A 117 2.29 -3.83 -19.82
C GLU A 117 1.77 -3.60 -21.25
N LYS A 118 0.95 -2.56 -21.45
CA LYS A 118 0.45 -2.18 -22.79
C LYS A 118 1.56 -1.82 -23.77
N LEU A 119 2.52 -1.00 -23.34
CA LEU A 119 3.63 -0.60 -24.21
C LEU A 119 4.53 -1.79 -24.57
N TYR A 120 4.66 -2.75 -23.66
CA TYR A 120 5.40 -3.98 -23.90
C TYR A 120 4.68 -4.87 -24.93
N GLU A 121 3.36 -5.03 -24.81
CA GLU A 121 2.54 -5.74 -25.81
C GLU A 121 2.65 -5.09 -27.19
N GLU A 122 2.59 -3.75 -27.27
CA GLU A 122 2.77 -3.01 -28.52
C GLU A 122 4.17 -3.22 -29.12
N TYR A 123 5.21 -3.24 -28.29
CA TYR A 123 6.58 -3.54 -28.72
C TYR A 123 6.67 -4.94 -29.32
N LEU A 124 6.11 -5.96 -28.66
CA LEU A 124 6.11 -7.34 -29.17
C LEU A 124 5.37 -7.47 -30.50
N LEU A 125 4.26 -6.76 -30.67
CA LEU A 125 3.50 -6.77 -31.91
C LEU A 125 4.27 -6.11 -33.07
N LEU A 126 4.97 -5.01 -32.81
CA LEU A 126 5.84 -4.36 -33.80
C LEU A 126 7.02 -5.26 -34.17
N GLU A 127 7.65 -5.91 -33.20
CA GLU A 127 8.76 -6.84 -33.40
C GLU A 127 8.32 -8.03 -34.28
N ALA A 128 7.15 -8.61 -34.02
CA ALA A 128 6.58 -9.68 -34.85
C ALA A 128 6.35 -9.23 -36.30
N LYS A 129 5.84 -8.02 -36.51
CA LYS A 129 5.65 -7.44 -37.86
C LYS A 129 6.96 -7.16 -38.58
N GLU A 130 7.98 -6.65 -37.89
CA GLU A 130 9.31 -6.46 -38.46
C GLU A 130 9.92 -7.80 -38.89
N GLN A 131 9.82 -8.83 -38.03
CA GLN A 131 10.26 -10.18 -38.39
C GLN A 131 9.50 -10.73 -39.61
N GLU A 132 8.18 -10.57 -39.68
CA GLU A 132 7.40 -10.98 -40.84
C GLU A 132 7.85 -10.26 -42.13
N ASN A 133 8.07 -8.95 -42.06
CA ASN A 133 8.55 -8.16 -43.19
C ASN A 133 9.97 -8.59 -43.63
N GLU A 134 10.88 -8.84 -42.70
CA GLU A 134 12.22 -9.34 -42.99
C GLU A 134 12.16 -10.70 -43.71
N VAL A 135 11.33 -11.62 -43.20
CA VAL A 135 11.10 -12.93 -43.83
C VAL A 135 10.53 -12.76 -45.24
N MET A 136 9.54 -11.89 -45.43
CA MET A 136 8.92 -11.63 -46.72
C MET A 136 9.90 -11.00 -47.73
N GLN A 137 10.76 -10.09 -47.27
CA GLN A 137 11.84 -9.53 -48.08
C GLN A 137 12.84 -10.61 -48.52
N VAL A 138 13.28 -11.47 -47.60
CA VAL A 138 14.19 -12.58 -47.92
C VAL A 138 13.56 -13.54 -48.93
N ILE A 139 12.27 -13.87 -48.78
CA ILE A 139 11.53 -14.72 -49.72
C ILE A 139 11.42 -14.03 -51.10
N SER A 140 11.06 -12.73 -51.14
CA SER A 140 10.95 -11.97 -52.39
C SER A 140 12.29 -11.89 -53.12
N ASN A 141 13.38 -11.63 -52.41
CA ASN A 141 14.73 -11.59 -52.99
C ASN A 141 15.12 -12.96 -53.56
N LYS A 142 14.86 -14.06 -52.82
CA LYS A 142 15.11 -15.43 -53.32
C LYS A 142 14.27 -15.80 -54.55
N LEU A 143 13.03 -15.32 -54.63
CA LEU A 143 12.16 -15.54 -55.78
C LEU A 143 12.64 -14.73 -57.00
N ALA A 144 13.08 -13.48 -56.79
CA ALA A 144 13.65 -12.63 -57.83
C ALA A 144 14.98 -13.18 -58.38
N ASP A 145 15.84 -13.73 -57.52
CA ASP A 145 17.09 -14.40 -57.95
C ASP A 145 16.80 -15.66 -58.79
N LYS A 146 15.75 -16.41 -58.45
CA LYS A 146 15.33 -17.59 -59.22
C LYS A 146 14.73 -17.24 -60.58
N THR A 147 14.03 -16.11 -60.72
CA THR A 147 13.48 -15.69 -62.01
C THR A 147 14.55 -15.08 -62.92
N GLN A 148 15.61 -14.46 -62.38
CA GLN A 148 16.76 -14.00 -63.18
C GLN A 148 17.69 -15.15 -63.62
N GLY A 149 17.79 -16.24 -62.86
CA GLY A 149 18.54 -17.44 -63.27
C GLY A 149 17.85 -18.33 -64.31
N GLY A 150 16.66 -17.95 -64.80
CA GLY A 150 15.86 -18.71 -65.76
C GLY A 150 15.94 -18.25 -67.21
N ASP A 151 16.61 -17.13 -67.53
CA ASP A 151 16.59 -16.52 -68.87
C ASP A 151 17.87 -16.79 -69.70
N ASP A 152 18.86 -17.51 -69.13
CA ASP A 152 20.13 -17.83 -69.81
C ASP A 152 20.16 -19.20 -70.52
N THR A 153 19.04 -19.94 -70.60
CA THR A 153 19.00 -21.25 -71.30
C THR A 153 18.14 -21.27 -72.58
N ALA A 154 17.61 -20.14 -73.04
CA ALA A 154 16.77 -20.07 -74.25
C ALA A 154 17.46 -19.46 -75.51
N LYS A 155 18.81 -19.53 -75.59
CA LYS A 155 19.56 -19.22 -76.82
C LYS A 155 20.71 -20.21 -77.03
N LEU A 156 20.41 -21.45 -77.42
CA LEU A 156 21.33 -22.36 -78.13
C LEU A 156 20.58 -23.66 -78.49
N ALA A 157 19.83 -23.64 -79.59
CA ALA A 157 19.58 -24.76 -80.51
C ALA A 157 18.62 -24.30 -81.61
#